data_AF-A0A2N2WD16-F1
#
_entry.id   AF-A0A2N2WD16-F1
#
_cell.length_a   1.000
_cell.length_b   1.000
_cell.length_c   1.000
_cell.angle_alpha   90.00
_cell.angle_beta   90.00
_cell.angle_gamma   90.00
#
_symmetry.space_group_name_H-M   'P 1'
#
loop_
_entity.id
_entity.type
_entity.pdbx_description
1 polymer ?
#
loop_
_entity_poly.entity_id
_entity_poly.type
_entity_poly.pdbx_seq_one_letter_code
_entity_poly.pdbx_strand_id
1 'polypeptide(L)'
;MKLFNILAAMLLLILVIIVLYDCSREPTVQTETHTETVYETVYDSIDRIVYVDKPSPVIVLPAETVFVMDSEKCEQLAADYFSKRIYKNILQDDSLAFIELQDTVYMNRLLGRTLTYRDRTPTEFITTTTTTTNILADRPRFKFYLGPIITYDKSNSLGIGGGLLLSSKNYAAGYSYDITNQQHYLSMYFSIIKGSRGN
;
A
#
# COMPACT_ATOMS: atom_id res chain seq x y z
N MET A 1 56.72 -29.13 -20.20
CA MET A 1 56.44 -27.75 -19.73
C MET A 1 56.02 -26.78 -20.83
N LYS A 2 56.68 -26.72 -22.00
CA LYS A 2 56.34 -25.72 -23.04
C LYS A 2 54.93 -25.85 -23.63
N LEU A 3 54.43 -27.06 -23.86
CA LEU A 3 53.10 -27.30 -24.45
C LEU A 3 51.95 -26.88 -23.51
N PHE A 4 52.09 -27.14 -22.21
CA PHE A 4 51.09 -26.78 -21.18
C PHE A 4 50.96 -25.27 -21.01
N ASN A 5 52.07 -24.53 -21.08
CA ASN A 5 52.06 -23.07 -21.02
C ASN A 5 51.39 -22.44 -22.24
N ILE A 6 51.57 -23.03 -23.44
CA ILE A 6 50.90 -22.55 -24.66
C ILE A 6 49.38 -22.80 -24.57
N LEU A 7 48.98 -23.99 -24.10
CA LEU A 7 47.57 -24.34 -23.91
C LEU A 7 46.88 -23.45 -22.86
N ALA A 8 47.54 -23.19 -21.74
CA ALA A 8 47.05 -22.28 -20.71
C ALA A 8 46.93 -20.83 -21.20
N ALA A 9 47.90 -20.34 -21.97
CA ALA A 9 47.86 -19.01 -22.56
C ALA A 9 46.71 -18.86 -23.57
N MET A 10 46.46 -19.89 -24.39
CA MET A 10 45.37 -19.88 -25.36
C MET A 10 43.99 -19.86 -24.68
N LEU A 11 43.84 -20.61 -23.58
CA LEU A 11 42.59 -20.68 -22.82
C LEU A 11 42.29 -19.34 -22.10
N LEU A 12 43.33 -18.68 -21.57
CA LEU A 12 43.22 -17.36 -20.97
C LEU A 12 42.87 -16.28 -21.99
N LEU A 13 43.44 -16.35 -23.21
CA LEU A 13 43.10 -15.45 -24.31
C LEU A 13 41.63 -15.57 -24.72
N ILE A 14 41.11 -16.80 -24.84
CA ILE A 14 39.71 -17.06 -25.17
C ILE A 14 38.78 -16.49 -24.10
N LEU A 15 39.13 -16.64 -22.82
CA LEU A 15 38.35 -16.09 -21.71
C LEU A 15 38.30 -14.55 -21.75
N VAL A 16 39.41 -13.89 -22.06
CA VAL A 16 39.47 -12.43 -22.22
C VAL A 16 38.59 -11.97 -23.39
N ILE A 17 38.61 -12.68 -24.53
CA ILE A 17 37.78 -12.35 -25.70
C ILE A 17 36.28 -12.46 -25.36
N ILE A 18 35.87 -13.49 -24.63
CA ILE A 18 34.46 -13.66 -24.22
C ILE A 18 34.00 -12.51 -23.31
N VAL A 19 34.85 -12.09 -22.37
CA VAL A 19 34.56 -10.97 -21.46
C VAL A 19 34.46 -9.65 -22.22
N LEU A 20 35.39 -9.39 -23.15
CA LEU A 20 35.36 -8.18 -23.99
C LEU A 20 34.12 -8.15 -24.91
N TYR A 21 33.73 -9.29 -25.47
CA TYR A 21 32.56 -9.40 -26.33
C TYR A 21 31.26 -9.09 -25.58
N ASP A 22 31.08 -9.60 -24.37
CA ASP A 22 29.90 -9.28 -23.56
C ASP A 22 29.90 -7.84 -23.02
N CYS A 23 31.06 -7.22 -22.81
CA CYS A 23 31.15 -5.79 -22.47
C CYS A 23 30.74 -4.86 -23.63
N SER A 24 30.88 -5.31 -24.89
CA SER A 24 30.58 -4.50 -26.07
C SER A 24 29.10 -4.52 -26.49
N ARG A 25 28.27 -5.32 -25.83
CA ARG A 25 26.83 -5.39 -26.11
C ARG A 25 26.13 -4.18 -25.51
N GLU A 26 25.49 -3.37 -26.36
CA GLU A 26 24.62 -2.30 -25.91
C GLU A 26 23.46 -2.87 -25.07
N PRO A 27 23.13 -2.26 -23.93
CA PRO A 27 22.03 -2.73 -23.10
C PRO A 27 20.72 -2.62 -23.87
N THR A 28 19.95 -3.70 -23.88
CA THR A 28 18.57 -3.66 -24.37
C THR A 28 17.73 -2.91 -23.33
N VAL A 29 17.15 -1.78 -23.75
CA VAL A 29 16.23 -1.00 -22.91
C VAL A 29 14.92 -1.76 -22.83
N GLN A 30 14.57 -2.26 -21.64
CA GLN A 30 13.22 -2.75 -21.37
C GLN A 30 12.48 -1.66 -20.58
N THR A 31 11.40 -1.14 -21.18
CA THR A 31 10.48 -0.20 -20.52
C THR A 31 9.42 -1.00 -19.77
N GLU A 32 9.47 -0.94 -18.44
CA GLU A 32 8.38 -1.42 -17.60
C GLU A 32 7.48 -0.22 -17.26
N THR A 33 6.23 -0.26 -17.72
CA THR A 33 5.23 0.77 -17.41
C THR A 33 4.49 0.35 -16.14
N HIS A 34 4.65 1.12 -15.07
CA HIS A 34 3.83 0.97 -13.87
C HIS A 34 2.74 2.03 -13.88
N THR A 35 1.48 1.60 -13.74
CA THR A 35 0.32 2.49 -13.65
C THR A 35 -0.25 2.35 -12.25
N GLU A 36 -0.15 3.42 -11.46
CA GLU A 36 -0.83 3.52 -10.17
C GLU A 36 -2.06 4.41 -10.32
N THR A 37 -3.22 3.93 -9.86
CA THR A 37 -4.47 4.69 -9.83
C THR A 37 -4.81 5.04 -8.39
N VAL A 38 -4.81 6.33 -8.05
CA VAL A 38 -5.21 6.84 -6.74
C VAL A 38 -6.60 7.47 -6.85
N TYR A 39 -7.49 7.12 -5.92
CA TYR A 39 -8.82 7.70 -5.79
C TYR A 39 -8.84 8.69 -4.64
N GLU A 40 -9.14 9.96 -4.91
CA GLU A 40 -9.39 10.97 -3.88
C GLU A 40 -10.87 11.39 -3.90
N THR A 41 -11.52 11.33 -2.74
CA THR A 41 -12.89 11.79 -2.54
C THR A 41 -12.90 13.18 -1.91
N VAL A 42 -13.43 14.17 -2.63
CA VAL A 42 -13.57 15.54 -2.12
C VAL A 42 -15.00 15.75 -1.64
N TYR A 43 -15.15 16.26 -0.41
CA TYR A 43 -16.44 16.58 0.20
C TYR A 43 -16.61 18.10 0.24
N ASP A 44 -17.72 18.61 -0.30
CA ASP A 44 -18.13 20.01 -0.14
C ASP A 44 -19.41 20.03 0.70
N SER A 45 -19.30 20.37 1.99
CA SER A 45 -20.45 20.42 2.89
C SER A 45 -20.99 21.84 2.98
N ILE A 46 -22.18 22.07 2.41
CA ILE A 46 -22.89 23.35 2.51
C ILE A 46 -23.92 23.29 3.64
N ASP A 47 -23.74 24.13 4.65
CA ASP A 47 -24.67 24.27 5.77
C ASP A 47 -25.92 25.06 5.35
N ARG A 48 -27.09 24.44 5.51
CA ARG A 48 -28.40 25.07 5.29
C ARG A 48 -29.18 25.12 6.60
N ILE A 49 -29.39 26.33 7.09
CA ILE A 49 -30.25 26.57 8.25
C ILE A 49 -31.64 26.92 7.74
N VAL A 50 -32.62 26.04 8.01
CA VAL A 50 -34.01 26.24 7.64
C VAL A 50 -34.82 26.52 8.91
N TYR A 51 -35.47 27.67 8.96
CA TYR A 51 -36.44 27.96 10.01
C TYR A 51 -37.73 27.21 9.70
N VAL A 52 -38.13 26.31 10.59
CA VAL A 52 -39.35 25.53 10.44
C VAL A 52 -40.43 26.17 11.29
N ASP A 53 -41.61 26.35 10.70
CA ASP A 53 -42.74 26.92 11.42
C ASP A 53 -43.15 26.06 12.61
N LYS A 54 -43.77 26.71 13.59
CA LYS A 54 -44.25 26.06 14.82
C LYS A 54 -45.30 25.01 14.45
N PRO A 55 -45.25 23.80 15.03
CA PRO A 55 -46.25 22.77 14.75
C PRO A 55 -47.64 23.27 15.15
N SER A 56 -48.58 23.18 14.21
CA SER A 56 -50.00 23.50 14.38
C SER A 56 -50.81 22.36 13.74
N PRO A 57 -51.83 21.79 14.41
CA PRO A 57 -52.47 22.25 15.65
C PRO A 57 -51.87 21.66 16.94
N VAL A 58 -52.00 22.40 18.06
CA VAL A 58 -51.66 21.93 19.41
C VAL A 58 -52.88 21.22 20.00
N ILE A 59 -52.74 19.94 20.34
CA ILE A 59 -53.76 19.18 21.07
C ILE A 59 -53.49 19.37 22.57
N VAL A 60 -54.42 20.02 23.28
CA VAL A 60 -54.34 20.20 24.73
C VAL A 60 -55.21 19.13 25.39
N LEU A 61 -54.58 18.22 26.13
CA LEU A 61 -55.28 17.24 26.94
C LEU A 61 -55.51 17.81 28.35
N PRO A 62 -56.65 17.52 29.00
CA PRO A 62 -56.90 17.93 30.38
C PRO A 62 -55.93 17.22 31.34
N ALA A 63 -55.59 17.87 32.44
CA ALA A 63 -54.74 17.27 33.47
C ALA A 63 -55.47 16.09 34.15
N GLU A 64 -54.83 14.92 34.18
CA GLU A 64 -55.38 13.70 34.78
C GLU A 64 -55.27 13.68 36.32
N THR A 65 -54.37 14.49 36.88
CA THR A 65 -54.09 14.56 38.32
C THR A 65 -53.98 16.00 38.80
N VAL A 66 -54.72 16.34 39.86
CA VAL A 66 -54.62 17.63 40.55
C VAL A 66 -53.60 17.50 41.67
N PHE A 67 -52.54 18.31 41.64
CA PHE A 67 -51.53 18.36 42.70
C PHE A 67 -52.06 19.12 43.92
N VAL A 68 -51.78 18.61 45.12
CA VAL A 68 -51.95 19.38 46.36
C VAL A 68 -50.86 20.44 46.40
N MET A 69 -51.27 21.72 46.46
CA MET A 69 -50.37 22.86 46.41
C MET A 69 -49.57 22.96 47.71
N ASP A 70 -48.25 22.85 47.58
CA ASP A 70 -47.25 23.05 48.64
C ASP A 70 -46.40 24.26 48.22
N SER A 71 -46.10 25.19 49.14
CA SER A 71 -45.46 26.47 48.78
C SER A 71 -44.11 26.26 48.10
N GLU A 72 -43.33 25.29 48.57
CA GLU A 72 -42.04 24.94 47.96
C GLU A 72 -42.21 24.41 46.53
N LYS A 73 -43.22 23.56 46.29
CA LYS A 73 -43.54 23.05 44.95
C LYS A 73 -44.07 24.14 44.03
N CYS A 74 -44.81 25.12 44.55
CA CYS A 74 -45.28 26.27 43.77
C CYS A 74 -44.12 27.14 43.29
N GLU A 75 -43.12 27.39 44.15
CA GLU A 75 -41.93 28.14 43.77
C GLU A 75 -41.10 27.40 42.71
N GLN A 76 -40.91 26.09 42.86
CA GLN A 76 -40.22 25.26 41.87
C GLN A 76 -40.96 25.22 40.53
N LEU A 77 -42.28 25.06 40.54
CA LEU A 77 -43.09 25.05 39.32
C LEU A 77 -43.11 26.42 38.64
N ALA A 78 -43.14 27.52 39.40
CA ALA A 78 -43.05 28.86 38.86
C ALA A 78 -41.69 29.09 38.21
N ALA A 79 -40.60 28.76 38.90
CA ALA A 79 -39.25 28.84 38.36
C ALA A 79 -39.11 28.00 37.08
N ASP A 80 -39.70 26.80 37.06
CA ASP A 80 -39.66 25.93 35.88
C ASP A 80 -40.48 26.48 34.70
N TYR A 81 -41.67 27.01 34.97
CA TYR A 81 -42.54 27.62 33.96
C TYR A 81 -41.88 28.84 33.29
N PHE A 82 -41.21 29.67 34.07
CA PHE A 82 -40.45 30.83 33.56
C PHE A 82 -39.04 30.46 33.07
N SER A 83 -38.64 29.19 33.12
CA SER A 83 -37.37 28.74 32.55
C SER A 83 -37.43 28.69 31.03
N LYS A 84 -36.32 29.03 30.37
CA LYS A 84 -36.16 28.86 28.93
C LYS A 84 -35.38 27.58 28.69
N ARG A 85 -36.01 26.59 28.05
CA ARG A 85 -35.40 25.30 27.75
C ARG A 85 -35.09 25.20 26.28
N ILE A 86 -33.85 24.82 25.95
CA ILE A 86 -33.41 24.57 24.57
C ILE A 86 -33.14 23.08 24.45
N TYR A 87 -33.92 22.41 23.62
CA TYR A 87 -33.76 20.99 23.33
C TYR A 87 -33.03 20.86 22.00
N LYS A 88 -31.95 20.09 21.98
CA LYS A 88 -31.21 19.73 20.76
C LYS A 88 -31.37 18.25 20.51
N ASN A 89 -31.85 17.90 19.33
CA ASN A 89 -32.05 16.52 18.92
C ASN A 89 -31.39 16.29 17.55
N ILE A 90 -30.55 15.26 17.46
CA ILE A 90 -29.93 14.86 16.19
C ILE A 90 -30.87 13.84 15.57
N LEU A 91 -31.49 14.20 14.44
CA LEU A 91 -32.42 13.34 13.72
C LEU A 91 -31.68 12.35 12.81
N GLN A 92 -30.55 12.77 12.25
CA GLN A 92 -29.73 11.96 11.35
C GLN A 92 -28.27 12.43 11.41
N ASP A 93 -27.34 11.48 11.49
CA ASP A 93 -25.90 11.74 11.43
C ASP A 93 -25.22 10.55 10.74
N ASP A 94 -25.08 10.65 9.42
CA ASP A 94 -24.46 9.64 8.59
C ASP A 94 -23.44 10.25 7.62
N SER A 95 -22.87 9.42 6.74
CA SER A 95 -21.86 9.85 5.77
C SER A 95 -22.42 10.72 4.66
N LEU A 96 -23.75 10.81 4.53
CA LEU A 96 -24.42 11.52 3.44
C LEU A 96 -25.09 12.81 3.93
N ALA A 97 -25.62 12.84 5.15
CA ALA A 97 -26.32 13.99 5.69
C ALA A 97 -26.16 14.12 7.21
N PHE A 98 -26.30 15.35 7.68
CA PHE A 98 -26.44 15.65 9.09
C PHE A 98 -27.65 16.57 9.31
N ILE A 99 -28.56 16.12 10.18
CA ILE A 99 -29.82 16.79 10.47
C ILE A 99 -29.96 16.98 11.99
N GLU A 100 -29.97 18.23 12.43
CA GLU A 100 -30.20 18.62 13.82
C GLU A 100 -31.48 19.45 13.93
N LEU A 101 -32.30 19.14 14.93
CA LEU A 101 -33.48 19.90 15.32
C LEU A 101 -33.23 20.59 16.67
N GLN A 102 -33.33 21.91 16.70
CA GLN A 102 -33.25 22.70 17.92
C GLN A 102 -34.60 23.35 18.23
N ASP A 103 -35.17 22.99 19.37
CA ASP A 103 -36.43 23.54 19.87
C ASP A 103 -36.19 24.45 21.07
N THR A 104 -36.80 25.64 21.06
CA THR A 104 -36.79 26.57 22.20
C THR A 104 -38.18 26.63 22.81
N VAL A 105 -38.30 26.18 24.07
CA VAL A 105 -39.54 26.17 24.85
C VAL A 105 -39.45 27.17 25.98
N TYR A 106 -40.50 27.97 26.16
CA TYR A 106 -40.63 28.94 27.24
C TYR A 106 -42.10 29.05 27.67
N MET A 107 -42.39 29.10 28.97
CA MET A 107 -43.77 29.15 29.47
C MET A 107 -44.65 28.03 28.91
N ASN A 108 -44.09 26.82 28.77
CA ASN A 108 -44.72 25.66 28.13
C ASN A 108 -45.22 25.91 26.69
N ARG A 109 -44.59 26.86 25.98
CA ARG A 109 -44.87 27.17 24.57
C ARG A 109 -43.61 27.02 23.74
N LEU A 110 -43.75 26.43 22.55
CA LEU A 110 -42.66 26.41 21.57
C LEU A 110 -42.49 27.82 20.99
N LEU A 111 -41.40 28.49 21.33
CA LEU A 111 -41.08 29.81 20.82
C LEU A 111 -40.50 29.75 19.40
N GLY A 112 -39.65 28.76 19.14
CA GLY A 112 -38.98 28.59 17.87
C GLY A 112 -38.45 27.18 17.69
N ARG A 113 -38.36 26.78 16.43
CA ARG A 113 -37.82 25.51 15.97
C ARG A 113 -36.87 25.80 14.81
N THR A 114 -35.66 25.30 14.92
CA THR A 114 -34.63 25.46 13.89
C THR A 114 -34.20 24.08 13.42
N LEU A 115 -34.22 23.87 12.11
CA LEU A 115 -33.71 22.66 11.48
C LEU A 115 -32.38 23.00 10.78
N THR A 116 -31.30 22.38 11.23
CA THR A 116 -29.99 22.47 10.59
C THR A 116 -29.81 21.25 9.70
N TYR A 117 -29.66 21.47 8.40
CA TYR A 117 -29.32 20.43 7.43
C TYR A 117 -27.93 20.71 6.86
N ARG A 118 -27.06 19.72 6.94
CA ARG A 118 -25.74 19.73 6.29
C ARG A 118 -25.68 18.59 5.30
N ASP A 119 -25.52 18.94 4.03
CA ASP A 119 -25.23 17.97 2.98
C ASP A 119 -23.78 17.50 3.13
N ARG A 120 -23.55 16.18 3.13
CA ARG A 120 -22.21 15.57 3.15
C ARG A 120 -21.99 14.70 1.91
N THR A 121 -22.82 14.84 0.89
CA THR A 121 -22.67 14.09 -0.35
C THR A 121 -21.40 14.55 -1.09
N PRO A 122 -20.51 13.63 -1.52
CA PRO A 122 -19.31 14.00 -2.26
C PRO A 122 -19.69 14.59 -3.62
N THR A 123 -19.10 15.75 -3.96
CA THR A 123 -19.44 16.51 -5.18
C THR A 123 -18.61 16.07 -6.39
N GLU A 124 -17.37 15.63 -6.19
CA GLU A 124 -16.48 15.21 -7.27
C GLU A 124 -15.60 14.02 -6.86
N PHE A 125 -15.38 13.11 -7.80
CA PHE A 125 -14.38 12.05 -7.71
C PHE A 125 -13.18 12.44 -8.58
N ILE A 126 -12.04 12.78 -7.95
CA ILE A 126 -10.83 13.12 -8.69
C ILE A 126 -10.06 11.82 -8.96
N THR A 127 -9.89 11.49 -10.24
CA THR A 127 -9.06 10.35 -10.68
C THR A 127 -7.72 10.87 -11.16
N THR A 128 -6.66 10.63 -10.39
CA THR A 128 -5.30 10.95 -10.82
C THR A 128 -4.59 9.68 -11.27
N THR A 129 -4.27 9.60 -12.56
CA THR A 129 -3.48 8.51 -13.13
C THR A 129 -2.04 8.99 -13.25
N THR A 130 -1.13 8.42 -12.46
CA THR A 130 0.31 8.70 -12.58
C THR A 130 0.97 7.55 -13.31
N THR A 131 1.49 7.82 -14.51
CA THR A 131 2.28 6.86 -15.29
C THR A 131 3.76 7.12 -15.04
N THR A 132 4.44 6.22 -14.33
CA THR A 132 5.89 6.30 -14.13
C THR A 132 6.59 5.32 -15.07
N THR A 133 7.37 5.85 -16.01
CA THR A 133 8.21 5.04 -16.90
C THR A 133 9.59 4.88 -16.29
N ASN A 134 9.87 3.69 -15.74
CA ASN A 134 11.20 3.37 -15.26
C ASN A 134 12.02 2.75 -16.41
N ILE A 135 13.10 3.41 -16.81
CA ILE A 135 14.05 2.89 -17.80
C ILE A 135 15.02 1.97 -17.06
N LEU A 136 14.70 0.68 -16.99
CA LEU A 136 15.62 -0.33 -16.48
C LEU A 136 16.57 -0.76 -17.61
N ALA A 137 17.77 -0.20 -17.63
CA ALA A 137 18.82 -0.66 -18.52
C ALA A 137 19.25 -2.09 -18.13
N ASP A 138 18.89 -3.10 -18.93
CA ASP A 138 19.28 -4.50 -18.73
C ASP A 138 20.77 -4.69 -19.07
N ARG A 139 21.66 -4.23 -18.17
CA ARG A 139 23.11 -4.46 -18.32
C ARG A 139 23.43 -5.90 -17.89
N PRO A 140 24.16 -6.69 -18.71
CA PRO A 140 24.64 -8.01 -18.30
C PRO A 140 25.60 -7.85 -17.12
N ARG A 141 25.17 -8.25 -15.92
CA ARG A 141 26.02 -8.27 -14.71
C ARG A 141 26.55 -9.68 -14.50
N PHE A 142 27.86 -9.83 -14.61
CA PHE A 142 28.54 -11.05 -14.21
C PHE A 142 28.48 -11.21 -12.68
N LYS A 143 28.11 -12.40 -12.23
CA LYS A 143 28.15 -12.80 -10.82
C LYS A 143 29.31 -13.78 -10.62
N PHE A 144 30.16 -13.48 -9.64
CA PHE A 144 31.27 -14.35 -9.24
C PHE A 144 30.90 -15.06 -7.95
N TYR A 145 31.08 -16.39 -7.95
CA TYR A 145 30.90 -17.22 -6.77
C TYR A 145 32.20 -17.93 -6.46
N LEU A 146 32.52 -18.01 -5.17
CA LEU A 146 33.61 -18.78 -4.61
C LEU A 146 32.99 -19.69 -3.55
N GLY A 147 33.26 -20.98 -3.61
CA GLY A 147 32.67 -21.90 -2.66
C GLY A 147 33.37 -23.25 -2.58
N PRO A 148 33.06 -24.03 -1.52
CA PRO A 148 33.52 -25.40 -1.42
C PRO A 148 32.81 -26.27 -2.48
N ILE A 149 33.51 -27.29 -2.95
CA ILE A 149 32.97 -28.35 -3.80
C ILE A 149 33.14 -29.71 -3.13
N ILE A 150 32.19 -30.60 -3.39
CA ILE A 150 32.26 -32.01 -3.00
C ILE A 150 32.25 -32.82 -4.29
N THR A 151 33.20 -33.73 -4.40
CA THR A 151 33.47 -34.52 -5.60
C THR A 151 33.50 -36.00 -5.27
N TYR A 152 33.26 -36.83 -6.28
CA TYR A 152 33.27 -38.29 -6.13
C TYR A 152 34.10 -38.88 -7.27
N ASP A 153 35.17 -39.59 -6.91
CA ASP A 153 36.11 -40.15 -7.88
C ASP A 153 35.77 -41.59 -8.28
N LYS A 154 36.33 -42.06 -9.40
CA LYS A 154 36.20 -43.43 -9.90
C LYS A 154 36.67 -44.50 -8.92
N SER A 155 37.54 -44.14 -7.97
CA SER A 155 38.01 -45.00 -6.89
C SER A 155 37.05 -45.09 -5.68
N ASN A 156 35.83 -44.52 -5.79
CA ASN A 156 34.87 -44.38 -4.69
C ASN A 156 35.39 -43.52 -3.51
N SER A 157 36.38 -42.65 -3.74
CA SER A 157 36.79 -41.67 -2.75
C SER A 157 35.95 -40.40 -2.85
N LEU A 158 35.51 -39.91 -1.68
CA LEU A 158 34.89 -38.60 -1.55
C LEU A 158 35.99 -37.54 -1.50
N GLY A 159 35.86 -36.51 -2.32
CA GLY A 159 36.79 -35.39 -2.41
C GLY A 159 36.17 -34.09 -1.93
N ILE A 160 37.01 -33.21 -1.42
CA ILE A 160 36.66 -31.86 -0.99
C ILE A 160 37.63 -30.89 -1.63
N GLY A 161 37.11 -29.78 -2.13
CA GLY A 161 37.88 -28.77 -2.84
C GLY A 161 37.28 -27.38 -2.79
N GLY A 162 37.93 -26.47 -3.52
CA GLY A 162 37.45 -25.11 -3.74
C GLY A 162 37.14 -24.88 -5.21
N GLY A 163 36.10 -24.10 -5.48
CA GLY A 163 35.65 -23.77 -6.83
C GLY A 163 35.34 -22.30 -7.01
N LEU A 164 35.64 -21.80 -8.22
CA LEU A 164 35.25 -20.50 -8.73
C LEU A 164 34.19 -20.71 -9.81
N LEU A 165 33.12 -19.90 -9.79
CA LEU A 165 32.08 -19.92 -10.79
C LEU A 165 31.79 -18.49 -11.25
N LEU A 166 31.92 -18.26 -12.55
CA LEU A 166 31.45 -17.06 -13.23
C LEU A 166 30.09 -17.35 -13.84
N SER A 167 29.08 -16.54 -13.52
CA SER A 167 27.72 -16.70 -14.02
C SER A 167 27.22 -15.42 -14.67
N SER A 168 26.61 -15.57 -15.84
CA SER A 168 25.84 -14.56 -16.54
C SER A 168 24.38 -15.05 -16.68
N LYS A 169 23.51 -14.25 -17.31
CA LYS A 169 22.08 -14.57 -17.50
C LYS A 169 21.85 -15.90 -18.24
N ASN A 170 22.72 -16.21 -19.20
CA ASN A 170 22.52 -17.32 -20.13
C ASN A 170 23.54 -18.45 -20.00
N TYR A 171 24.65 -18.22 -19.30
CA TYR A 171 25.71 -19.21 -19.16
C TYR A 171 26.43 -19.06 -17.83
N ALA A 172 27.04 -20.14 -17.37
CA ALA A 172 27.99 -20.12 -16.27
C ALA A 172 29.19 -20.99 -16.60
N ALA A 173 30.38 -20.55 -16.24
CA ALA A 173 31.62 -21.27 -16.41
C ALA A 173 32.36 -21.32 -15.08
N GLY A 174 32.87 -22.48 -14.70
CA GLY A 174 33.51 -22.69 -13.42
C GLY A 174 34.76 -23.53 -13.53
N TYR A 175 35.68 -23.28 -12.60
CA TYR A 175 36.89 -24.04 -12.40
C TYR A 175 36.96 -24.45 -10.94
N SER A 176 37.19 -25.73 -10.68
CA SER A 176 37.32 -26.23 -9.32
C SER A 176 38.50 -27.18 -9.19
N TYR A 177 39.09 -27.20 -8.01
CA TYR A 177 40.19 -28.08 -7.68
C TYR A 177 39.85 -28.89 -6.43
N ASP A 178 39.86 -30.20 -6.56
CA ASP A 178 39.73 -31.15 -5.48
C ASP A 178 41.11 -31.43 -4.88
N ILE A 179 41.29 -31.06 -3.62
CA ILE A 179 42.55 -31.16 -2.91
C ILE A 179 42.81 -32.62 -2.49
N THR A 180 41.74 -33.39 -2.27
CA THR A 180 41.82 -34.77 -1.76
C THR A 180 42.25 -35.72 -2.87
N ASN A 181 41.61 -35.63 -4.03
CA ASN A 181 41.91 -36.49 -5.18
C ASN A 181 42.87 -35.85 -6.20
N GLN A 182 43.31 -34.61 -5.95
CA GLN A 182 44.20 -33.82 -6.83
C GLN A 182 43.65 -33.69 -8.26
N GLN A 183 42.33 -33.48 -8.40
CA GLN A 183 41.65 -33.40 -9.69
C GLN A 183 41.20 -31.99 -10.02
N HIS A 184 41.27 -31.64 -11.30
CA HIS A 184 40.78 -30.38 -11.84
C HIS A 184 39.44 -30.60 -12.55
N TYR A 185 38.46 -29.75 -12.25
CA TYR A 185 37.15 -29.77 -12.87
C TYR A 185 36.90 -28.46 -13.61
N LEU A 186 36.51 -28.58 -14.88
CA LEU A 186 36.04 -27.47 -15.70
C LEU A 186 34.56 -27.71 -15.99
N SER A 187 33.70 -26.77 -15.61
CA SER A 187 32.26 -26.89 -15.78
C SER A 187 31.72 -25.74 -16.62
N MET A 188 30.87 -26.03 -17.60
CA MET A 188 30.11 -25.03 -18.35
C MET A 188 28.63 -25.40 -18.31
N TYR A 189 27.79 -24.40 -18.03
CA TYR A 189 26.35 -24.51 -17.94
C TYR A 189 25.71 -23.51 -18.90
N PHE A 190 24.66 -23.92 -19.59
CA PHE A 190 23.88 -23.06 -20.47
C PHE A 190 22.41 -23.09 -20.03
N SER A 191 21.78 -21.92 -19.95
CA SER A 191 20.36 -21.85 -19.65
C SER A 191 19.55 -22.23 -20.89
N ILE A 192 18.77 -23.30 -20.80
CA ILE A 192 17.88 -23.77 -21.88
C ILE A 192 16.58 -22.95 -21.89
N ILE A 193 16.20 -22.41 -20.73
CA ILE A 193 15.00 -21.58 -20.57
C ILE A 193 15.45 -20.12 -20.52
N LYS A 194 14.80 -19.24 -21.29
CA LYS A 194 14.98 -17.79 -21.13
C LYS A 194 14.49 -17.41 -19.73
N GLY A 195 15.42 -17.21 -18.80
CA GLY A 195 15.10 -16.78 -17.44
C GLY A 195 14.43 -15.42 -17.46
N SER A 196 13.17 -15.37 -17.04
CA SER A 196 12.56 -14.14 -16.52
C SER A 196 13.15 -13.87 -15.14
N ARG A 197 13.45 -12.60 -14.84
CA ARG A 197 14.07 -12.22 -13.56
C ARG A 197 13.20 -12.66 -12.40
N GLY A 198 13.75 -13.48 -11.50
CA GLY A 198 13.33 -13.48 -10.10
C GLY A 198 13.94 -12.23 -9.45
N ASN A 199 13.08 -11.42 -8.83
CA ASN A 199 13.45 -10.25 -8.04
C ASN A 199 14.40 -10.61 -6.90
#